data_AF-A0A2N1W980-F1
#
_entry.id   AF-A0A2N1W980-F1
#
_cell.length_a   1.000
_cell.length_b   1.000
_cell.length_c   1.000
_cell.angle_alpha   90.00
_cell.angle_beta   90.00
_cell.angle_gamma   90.00
#
_symmetry.space_group_name_H-M   'P 1'
#
loop_
_entity.id
_entity.type
_entity.pdbx_description
1 polymer ?
#
loop_
_entity_poly.entity_id
_entity_poly.type
_entity_poly.pdbx_seq_one_letter_code
_entity_poly.pdbx_strand_id
1 'polypeptide(L)'
;RNRIGGGIFMYPGDTKNPRGKLRLLYECAPMAFLAEAAGGAATDGITPILDLVPTALHQRVPFVIGGRDDVEYVRRVLIESGEGS
;
A
#
# COMPACT_ATOMS: atom_id res chain seq x y z
N ARG A 1 8.90 21.46 4.68
CA ARG A 1 8.65 21.05 6.09
C ARG A 1 8.60 19.53 6.11
N ASN A 2 9.63 18.84 6.59
CA ASN A 2 9.56 17.38 6.80
C ASN A 2 8.77 17.10 8.08
N ARG A 3 7.79 16.19 8.02
CA ARG A 3 7.13 15.67 9.23
C ARG A 3 8.12 14.76 9.95
N ILE A 4 8.52 15.14 11.16
CA ILE A 4 9.42 14.37 12.04
C ILE A 4 8.61 13.36 12.90
N GLY A 5 7.29 13.25 12.71
CA GLY A 5 6.40 12.38 13.49
C GLY A 5 5.89 11.12 12.78
N GLY A 6 6.44 10.78 11.61
CA GLY A 6 5.85 9.74 10.76
C GLY A 6 4.50 10.17 10.14
N GLY A 7 3.96 9.30 9.32
CA GLY A 7 2.68 9.49 8.66
C GLY A 7 2.43 8.43 7.60
N ILE A 8 1.17 8.33 7.18
CA ILE A 8 0.72 7.40 6.13
C ILE A 8 0.66 8.10 4.78
N PHE A 9 1.15 7.44 3.75
CA PHE A 9 0.89 7.78 2.35
C PHE A 9 -0.05 6.74 1.77
N MET A 10 -1.09 7.20 1.07
CA MET A 10 -2.11 6.32 0.50
C MET A 10 -2.47 6.75 -0.91
N TYR A 11 -2.59 5.76 -1.78
CA TYR A 11 -3.04 5.85 -3.15
C TYR A 11 -4.04 4.71 -3.40
N PRO A 12 -5.27 4.82 -2.87
CA PRO A 12 -6.29 3.79 -3.04
C PRO A 12 -6.73 3.70 -4.51
N GLY A 13 -7.50 2.65 -4.82
CA GLY A 13 -8.28 2.63 -6.05
C GLY A 13 -9.26 3.80 -6.10
N ASP A 14 -9.50 4.34 -7.29
CA ASP A 14 -10.57 5.32 -7.53
C ASP A 14 -11.54 4.78 -8.60
N THR A 15 -12.67 5.45 -8.81
CA THR A 15 -13.67 5.03 -9.80
C THR A 15 -13.12 4.92 -11.23
N LYS A 16 -12.03 5.62 -11.55
CA LYS A 16 -11.36 5.55 -12.85
C LYS A 16 -10.28 4.46 -12.89
N ASN A 17 -9.70 4.12 -11.75
CA ASN A 17 -8.59 3.19 -11.59
C ASN A 17 -8.84 2.34 -10.34
N PRO A 18 -9.78 1.37 -10.39
CA PRO A 18 -10.16 0.58 -9.23
C PRO A 18 -8.97 -0.26 -8.70
N ARG A 19 -8.03 -0.63 -9.58
CA ARG A 19 -6.79 -1.34 -9.20
C ARG A 19 -5.64 -0.40 -8.81
N GLY A 20 -5.93 0.85 -8.46
CA GLY A 20 -4.90 1.87 -8.20
C GLY A 20 -4.15 2.32 -9.46
N LYS A 21 -3.19 3.23 -9.28
CA LYS A 21 -2.41 3.83 -10.38
C LYS A 21 -0.94 3.44 -10.39
N LEU A 22 -0.39 3.04 -9.25
CA LEU A 22 1.02 2.69 -9.09
C LEU A 22 1.26 1.24 -9.52
N ARG A 23 2.43 0.96 -10.09
CA ARG A 23 2.82 -0.37 -10.56
C ARG A 23 3.53 -1.15 -9.47
N LEU A 24 3.14 -2.40 -9.32
CA LEU A 24 3.63 -3.29 -8.29
C LEU A 24 5.17 -3.43 -8.34
N LEU A 25 5.71 -3.80 -9.51
CA LEU A 25 7.11 -4.24 -9.60
C LEU A 25 8.17 -3.16 -9.38
N TYR A 26 7.92 -1.93 -9.86
CA TYR A 26 8.95 -0.88 -9.90
C TYR A 26 8.51 0.44 -9.26
N GLU A 27 7.31 0.48 -8.67
CA GLU A 27 6.89 1.60 -7.81
C GLU A 27 6.60 1.06 -6.39
N CYS A 28 5.63 0.16 -6.24
CA CYS A 28 5.16 -0.27 -4.90
C CYS A 28 6.15 -1.19 -4.18
N ALA A 29 6.63 -2.25 -4.82
CA ALA A 29 7.50 -3.24 -4.18
C ALA A 29 8.84 -2.65 -3.69
N PRO A 30 9.55 -1.80 -4.46
CA PRO A 30 10.75 -1.14 -3.95
C PRO A 30 10.48 -0.23 -2.74
N MET A 31 9.37 0.51 -2.74
CA MET A 31 9.00 1.36 -1.60
C MET A 31 8.62 0.53 -0.37
N ALA A 32 7.87 -0.56 -0.56
CA ALA A 32 7.48 -1.48 0.51
C ALA A 32 8.71 -2.12 1.16
N PHE A 33 9.67 -2.59 0.35
CA PHE A 33 10.93 -3.15 0.83
C PHE A 33 11.70 -2.16 1.73
N LEU A 34 11.79 -0.89 1.32
CA LEU A 34 12.44 0.15 2.13
C LEU A 34 11.65 0.46 3.41
N ALA A 35 10.32 0.52 3.34
CA ALA A 35 9.50 0.78 4.51
C ALA A 35 9.60 -0.33 5.54
N GLU A 36 9.51 -1.59 5.13
CA GLU A 36 9.65 -2.74 6.03
C GLU A 36 11.03 -2.80 6.67
N ALA A 37 12.10 -2.53 5.91
CA ALA A 37 13.45 -2.43 6.44
C ALA A 37 13.62 -1.30 7.47
N ALA A 38 12.80 -0.24 7.38
CA ALA A 38 12.75 0.87 8.33
C ALA A 38 11.76 0.64 9.50
N GLY A 39 11.16 -0.55 9.62
CA GLY A 39 10.17 -0.89 10.66
C GLY A 39 8.73 -0.45 10.34
N GLY A 40 8.50 0.15 9.18
CA GLY A 40 7.17 0.45 8.65
C GLY A 40 6.46 -0.77 8.05
N ALA A 41 5.43 -0.50 7.27
CA ALA A 41 4.68 -1.50 6.50
C ALA A 41 4.11 -0.91 5.21
N ALA A 42 3.70 -1.77 4.29
CA ALA A 42 2.93 -1.38 3.12
C ALA A 42 1.91 -2.47 2.73
N THR A 43 0.71 -2.06 2.31
CA THR A 43 -0.42 -2.95 1.94
C THR A 43 -1.15 -2.44 0.70
N ASP A 44 -1.79 -3.33 -0.06
CA ASP A 44 -2.77 -2.96 -1.09
C ASP A 44 -4.17 -2.67 -0.53
N GLY A 45 -4.31 -2.72 0.80
CA GLY A 45 -5.58 -2.60 1.52
C GLY A 45 -6.02 -3.91 2.16
N ILE A 46 -5.56 -5.05 1.64
CA ILE A 46 -5.82 -6.39 2.21
C ILE A 46 -4.52 -7.16 2.44
N THR A 47 -3.64 -7.18 1.45
CA THR A 47 -2.45 -8.02 1.40
C THR A 47 -1.21 -7.15 1.52
N PRO A 48 -0.20 -7.55 2.30
CA PRO A 48 1.09 -6.88 2.29
C PRO A 48 1.68 -6.82 0.89
N ILE A 49 2.29 -5.69 0.52
CA ILE A 49 2.73 -5.46 -0.86
C ILE A 49 3.79 -6.46 -1.31
N LEU A 50 4.69 -6.89 -0.41
CA LEU A 50 5.73 -7.85 -0.72
C LEU A 50 5.24 -9.30 -0.82
N ASP A 51 4.01 -9.59 -0.37
CA ASP A 51 3.38 -10.91 -0.47
C ASP A 51 2.61 -11.09 -1.79
N LEU A 52 2.43 -10.02 -2.57
CA LEU A 52 1.73 -10.07 -3.85
C LEU A 52 2.58 -10.74 -4.92
N VAL A 53 2.04 -11.81 -5.53
CA VAL A 53 2.62 -12.41 -6.73
C VAL A 53 2.16 -11.63 -7.97
N PRO A 54 3.07 -10.99 -8.73
CA PRO A 54 2.72 -10.22 -9.92
C PRO A 54 2.22 -11.14 -11.04
N THR A 55 1.14 -10.73 -11.71
CA THR A 55 0.54 -11.42 -12.85
C THR A 55 0.90 -10.79 -14.20
N ALA A 56 1.43 -9.55 -14.18
CA ALA A 56 1.86 -8.82 -15.37
C ALA A 56 2.96 -7.80 -15.03
N LEU A 57 3.82 -7.48 -16.01
CA LEU A 57 4.93 -6.53 -15.85
C LEU A 57 4.47 -5.13 -15.40
N HIS A 58 3.29 -4.70 -15.85
CA HIS A 58 2.72 -3.37 -15.54
C HIS A 58 1.50 -3.46 -14.63
N GLN A 59 1.38 -4.51 -13.81
CA GLN A 59 0.28 -4.67 -12.85
C GLN A 59 0.21 -3.43 -11.94
N ARG A 60 -0.98 -2.85 -11.85
CA ARG A 60 -1.28 -1.78 -10.89
C ARG A 60 -1.93 -2.34 -9.64
N VAL A 61 -1.64 -1.71 -8.51
CA VAL A 61 -2.23 -2.04 -7.21
C VAL A 61 -2.61 -0.76 -6.46
N PRO A 62 -3.66 -0.76 -5.64
CA PRO A 62 -3.80 0.21 -4.57
C PRO A 62 -2.57 0.14 -3.65
N PHE A 63 -2.24 1.25 -2.99
CA PHE A 63 -1.00 1.30 -2.21
C PHE A 63 -1.15 2.17 -0.97
N VAL A 64 -0.81 1.60 0.18
CA VAL A 64 -0.74 2.28 1.47
C VAL A 64 0.61 1.96 2.08
N ILE A 65 1.34 2.96 2.58
CA ILE A 65 2.69 2.81 3.15
C ILE A 65 2.89 3.82 4.29
N GLY A 66 3.61 3.43 5.34
CA GLY A 66 3.89 4.31 6.46
C GLY A 66 4.35 3.56 7.70
N GLY A 67 4.13 4.18 8.86
CA GLY A 67 4.31 3.53 10.16
C GLY A 67 3.40 2.31 10.28
N ARG A 68 3.92 1.23 10.87
CA ARG A 68 3.24 -0.07 10.93
C ARG A 68 1.83 0.01 11.53
N ASP A 69 1.69 0.71 12.65
CA ASP A 69 0.40 0.82 13.34
C ASP A 69 -0.64 1.60 12.52
N ASP A 70 -0.21 2.67 11.83
CA ASP A 70 -1.08 3.44 10.93
C ASP A 70 -1.56 2.60 9.75
N VAL A 71 -0.64 1.82 9.16
CA VAL A 71 -0.94 0.97 7.99
C VAL A 71 -1.89 -0.16 8.37
N GLU A 72 -1.68 -0.82 9.52
CA GLU A 72 -2.59 -1.86 10.02
C GLU A 72 -3.96 -1.29 10.41
N TYR A 73 -4.01 -0.08 10.96
CA TYR A 73 -5.28 0.62 11.20
C TYR A 73 -6.07 0.80 9.90
N VAL A 74 -5.44 1.34 8.85
CA VAL A 74 -6.09 1.53 7.55
C VAL A 74 -6.53 0.20 6.95
N ARG A 75 -5.67 -0.81 6.97
CA ARG A 75 -5.98 -2.16 6.48
C ARG A 75 -7.23 -2.73 7.15
N ARG A 76 -7.33 -2.63 8.47
CA ARG A 76 -8.51 -3.10 9.23
C ARG A 76 -9.78 -2.37 8.80
N VAL A 77 -9.75 -1.04 8.70
CA VAL A 77 -10.90 -0.23 8.27
C VAL A 77 -11.36 -0.61 6.85
N LEU A 78 -10.43 -0.85 5.93
CA LEU A 78 -10.75 -1.24 4.55
C LEU A 78 -11.38 -2.63 4.47
N ILE A 79 -10.89 -3.59 5.27
CA ILE A 79 -11.48 -4.94 5.37
C ILE A 79 -12.90 -4.88 5.96
N GLU A 80 -13.10 -4.10 7.02
CA GLU A 80 -14.42 -3.92 7.66
C GLU A 80 -15.43 -3.23 6.76
N SER A 81 -14.97 -2.31 5.90
CA SER A 81 -15.84 -1.55 4.99
C SER A 81 -16.20 -2.32 3.71
N GLY A 82 -15.61 -3.50 3.49
CA GLY A 82 -15.81 -4.28 2.26
C GLY A 82 -15.21 -3.65 1.00
N GLU A 83 -14.41 -2.59 1.14
CA GLU A 83 -13.80 -1.83 0.04
C GLU A 83 -12.42 -2.38 -0.38
N GLY A 84 -11.95 -3.45 0.25
CA GLY A 84 -10.65 -4.05 -0.05
C GLY A 84 -10.59 -4.89 -1.33
N SER A 85 -11.71 -5.12 -2.04
CA SER A 85 -11.81 -6.03 -3.21
C SER A 85 -12.01 -5.31 -4.53
#